data_AF-A0A7X5VL91-F1
#
_entry.id   AF-A0A7X5VL91-F1
#
_cell.length_a   1.000
_cell.length_b   1.000
_cell.length_c   1.000
_cell.angle_alpha   90.00
_cell.angle_beta   90.00
_cell.angle_gamma   90.00
#
_symmetry.space_group_name_H-M   'P 1'
#
loop_
_entity.id
_entity.type
_entity.pdbx_description
1 polymer ?
#
loop_
_entity_poly.entity_id
_entity_poly.type
_entity_poly.pdbx_seq_one_letter_code
_entity_poly.pdbx_strand_id
1 'polypeptide(L)'
;AAAASEDAPDLYYFIFDAYTSADHLAAVFDHDNGPFLDELRKRGFFVAERSRSNYTTTLPSLASTLNMEYHSEQNMWWLYHEDEAAWKTHMQNGVLNSEVLRVLKQRG
;
A
#
# COMPACT_ATOMS: atom_id res chain seq x y z
N ALA A 1 -1.05 -5.23 25.47
CA ALA A 1 -1.95 -5.44 24.31
C ALA A 1 -2.93 -6.52 24.71
N ALA A 2 -4.22 -6.37 24.39
CA ALA A 2 -5.11 -7.52 24.44
C ALA A 2 -4.59 -8.54 23.41
N ALA A 3 -4.68 -9.83 23.73
CA ALA A 3 -4.24 -10.88 22.82
C ALA A 3 -5.40 -11.21 21.88
N ALA A 4 -5.11 -11.25 20.58
CA ALA A 4 -5.96 -11.85 19.54
C ALA A 4 -6.72 -13.04 20.12
N SER A 5 -8.06 -12.99 20.09
CA SER A 5 -8.87 -14.18 20.38
C SER A 5 -8.31 -15.35 19.56
N GLU A 6 -8.09 -16.51 20.17
CA GLU A 6 -7.48 -17.67 19.48
C GLU A 6 -8.25 -18.09 18.21
N ASP A 7 -9.51 -17.65 18.07
CA ASP A 7 -10.39 -17.91 16.94
C ASP A 7 -10.30 -16.85 15.80
N ALA A 8 -9.50 -15.79 15.93
CA ALA A 8 -9.34 -14.79 14.87
C ALA A 8 -8.37 -15.29 13.79
N PRO A 9 -8.68 -15.13 12.48
CA PRO A 9 -7.79 -15.56 11.42
C PRO A 9 -6.55 -14.65 11.34
N ASP A 10 -5.42 -15.24 10.94
CA ASP A 10 -4.21 -14.48 10.59
C ASP A 10 -4.45 -13.58 9.37
N LEU A 11 -3.92 -12.35 9.43
CA LEU A 11 -3.96 -11.40 8.32
C LEU A 11 -2.56 -11.21 7.73
N TYR A 12 -2.40 -11.58 6.47
CA TYR A 12 -1.20 -11.32 5.69
C TYR A 12 -1.46 -10.21 4.67
N TYR A 13 -0.69 -9.14 4.75
CA TYR A 13 -0.77 -8.02 3.81
C TYR A 13 0.52 -7.91 3.00
N PHE A 14 0.46 -8.36 1.75
CA PHE A 14 1.60 -8.34 0.82
C PHE A 14 1.53 -7.09 -0.05
N ILE A 15 2.62 -6.33 -0.10
CA ILE A 15 2.75 -5.14 -0.95
C ILE A 15 4.00 -5.33 -1.82
N PHE A 16 3.81 -5.25 -3.14
CA PHE A 16 4.89 -5.37 -4.11
C PHE A 16 5.34 -3.98 -4.53
N ASP A 17 6.65 -3.72 -4.46
CA ASP A 17 7.22 -2.43 -4.86
C ASP A 17 7.23 -2.29 -6.38
N ALA A 18 6.83 -1.12 -6.87
CA ALA A 18 6.74 -0.77 -8.29
C ALA A 18 5.97 -1.76 -9.19
N TYR A 19 5.05 -2.57 -8.63
CA TYR A 19 4.19 -3.47 -9.42
C TYR A 19 3.01 -2.69 -10.04
N THR A 20 3.05 -2.51 -11.36
CA THR A 20 2.05 -1.73 -12.11
C THR A 20 0.90 -2.59 -12.63
N SER A 21 -0.14 -1.97 -13.19
CA SER A 21 -1.32 -2.66 -13.70
C SER A 21 -0.99 -3.55 -14.91
N ALA A 22 -1.82 -4.58 -15.15
CA ALA A 22 -1.69 -5.45 -16.32
C ALA A 22 -1.72 -4.67 -17.64
N ASP A 23 -2.60 -3.67 -17.76
CA ASP A 23 -2.69 -2.80 -18.93
C ASP A 23 -1.38 -2.04 -19.19
N HIS A 24 -0.73 -1.55 -18.13
CA HIS A 24 0.52 -0.82 -18.26
C HIS A 24 1.70 -1.77 -18.55
N LEU A 25 1.70 -2.97 -17.96
CA LEU A 25 2.67 -4.02 -18.29
C LEU A 25 2.60 -4.41 -19.78
N ALA A 26 1.40 -4.61 -20.31
CA ALA A 26 1.20 -4.91 -21.72
C ALA A 26 1.62 -3.74 -22.63
N ALA A 27 1.16 -2.52 -22.33
CA ALA A 27 1.38 -1.38 -23.21
C ALA A 27 2.83 -0.86 -23.24
N VAL A 28 3.55 -0.92 -22.12
CA VAL A 28 4.89 -0.32 -21.98
C VAL A 28 6.00 -1.36 -22.03
N PHE A 29 5.74 -2.58 -21.55
CA PHE A 29 6.76 -3.61 -21.38
C PHE A 29 6.53 -4.84 -22.28
N ASP A 30 5.48 -4.85 -23.11
CA ASP A 30 5.07 -6.00 -23.94
C ASP A 30 4.94 -7.30 -23.11
N HIS A 31 4.48 -7.15 -21.86
CA HIS A 31 4.40 -8.25 -20.91
C HIS A 31 2.95 -8.61 -20.58
N ASP A 32 2.56 -9.84 -20.89
CA ASP A 32 1.26 -10.39 -20.51
C ASP A 32 1.27 -10.90 -19.06
N ASN A 33 0.62 -10.12 -18.19
CA ASN A 33 0.44 -10.43 -16.78
C ASN A 33 -0.83 -11.26 -16.49
N GLY A 34 -1.64 -11.56 -17.51
CA GLY A 34 -2.90 -12.31 -17.40
C GLY A 34 -2.77 -13.66 -16.70
N PRO A 35 -1.79 -14.53 -17.06
CA PRO A 35 -1.62 -15.83 -16.42
C PRO A 35 -1.42 -15.75 -14.91
N PHE A 36 -0.68 -14.75 -14.43
CA PHE A 36 -0.48 -14.55 -12.98
C PHE A 36 -1.77 -14.16 -12.28
N LEU A 37 -2.55 -13.23 -12.86
CA LEU A 37 -3.82 -12.81 -12.30
C LEU A 37 -4.85 -13.96 -12.28
N ASP A 38 -4.86 -14.80 -13.31
CA ASP A 38 -5.74 -15.98 -13.35
C ASP A 38 -5.41 -16.99 -12.26
N GLU A 39 -4.13 -17.21 -11.96
CA GLU A 39 -3.73 -18.05 -10.84
C GLU A 39 -4.16 -17.48 -9.48
N LEU A 40 -4.15 -16.16 -9.31
CA LEU A 40 -4.72 -15.52 -8.12
C LEU A 40 -6.24 -15.75 -8.03
N ARG A 41 -6.98 -15.54 -9.12
CA ARG A 41 -8.43 -15.78 -9.16
C ARG A 41 -8.78 -17.24 -8.82
N LYS A 42 -8.04 -18.20 -9.39
CA LYS A 42 -8.22 -19.65 -9.11
C LYS A 42 -8.00 -20.01 -7.65
N ARG A 43 -7.13 -19.27 -6.94
CA ARG A 43 -6.88 -19.42 -5.50
C ARG A 43 -7.92 -18.72 -4.62
N GLY A 44 -8.91 -18.06 -5.21
CA GLY A 44 -9.98 -17.36 -4.49
C GLY A 44 -9.68 -15.89 -4.20
N PHE A 45 -8.60 -15.32 -4.74
CA PHE A 45 -8.34 -13.89 -4.60
C PHE A 45 -9.28 -13.07 -5.50
N PHE A 46 -9.75 -11.95 -4.97
CA PHE A 46 -10.40 -10.91 -5.76
C PHE A 46 -9.35 -10.05 -6.48
N VAL A 47 -9.43 -9.94 -7.80
CA VAL A 47 -8.52 -9.12 -8.61
C VAL A 47 -9.22 -7.84 -9.05
N ALA A 48 -8.81 -6.71 -8.48
CA ALA A 48 -9.35 -5.39 -8.79
C ALA A 48 -8.57 -4.71 -9.94
N GLU A 49 -8.91 -5.06 -11.18
CA GLU A 49 -8.18 -4.66 -12.40
C GLU A 49 -8.04 -3.14 -12.60
N ARG A 50 -9.00 -2.35 -12.10
CA ARG A 50 -9.03 -0.88 -12.24
C ARG A 50 -8.68 -0.15 -10.94
N SER A 51 -8.08 -0.86 -9.98
CA SER A 51 -7.59 -0.25 -8.74
C SER A 51 -6.40 0.68 -9.01
N ARG A 52 -6.19 1.66 -8.13
CA ARG A 52 -5.09 2.62 -8.22
C ARG A 52 -4.50 2.81 -6.83
N SER A 53 -3.19 3.05 -6.75
CA SER A 53 -2.57 3.51 -5.51
C SER A 53 -3.02 4.94 -5.19
N ASN A 54 -3.01 5.30 -3.91
CA ASN A 54 -3.34 6.67 -3.49
C ASN A 54 -2.31 7.70 -4.00
N TYR A 55 -1.05 7.27 -4.18
CA TYR A 55 0.06 8.09 -4.66
C TYR A 55 0.99 7.28 -5.58
N THR A 56 1.73 7.97 -6.45
CA THR A 56 2.59 7.34 -7.47
C THR A 56 3.99 6.98 -6.98
N THR A 57 4.36 7.35 -5.75
CA THR A 57 5.67 7.05 -5.15
C THR A 57 5.51 6.21 -3.88
N THR A 58 6.49 5.36 -3.60
CA THR A 58 6.42 4.31 -2.58
C THR A 58 6.09 4.85 -1.18
N LEU A 59 6.83 5.86 -0.71
CA LEU A 59 6.68 6.43 0.62
C LEU A 59 5.27 7.00 0.90
N PRO A 60 4.74 7.95 0.11
CA PRO A 60 3.39 8.47 0.36
C PRO A 60 2.29 7.43 0.11
N SER A 61 2.47 6.51 -0.85
CA SER A 61 1.51 5.42 -1.10
C SER A 61 1.37 4.51 0.12
N LEU A 62 2.50 4.06 0.69
CA LEU A 62 2.52 3.22 1.88
C LEU A 62 2.01 3.96 3.12
N ALA A 63 2.52 5.18 3.37
CA ALA A 63 2.10 5.96 4.54
C ALA A 63 0.59 6.22 4.52
N SER A 64 0.01 6.52 3.35
CA SER A 64 -1.44 6.71 3.21
C SER A 64 -2.22 5.42 3.48
N THR A 65 -1.80 4.31 2.85
CA THR A 65 -2.50 3.02 2.95
C THR A 65 -2.48 2.46 4.37
N LEU A 66 -1.33 2.55 5.04
CA LEU A 66 -1.12 2.01 6.40
C LEU A 66 -1.80 2.84 7.50
N ASN A 67 -2.29 4.03 7.17
CA ASN A 67 -2.97 4.93 8.10
C ASN A 67 -4.41 5.27 7.70
N MET A 68 -4.88 4.77 6.55
CA MET A 68 -6.21 5.09 6.00
C MET A 68 -6.47 6.59 5.84
N GLU A 69 -5.42 7.36 5.53
CA GLU A 69 -5.45 8.81 5.47
C GLU A 69 -4.77 9.32 4.19
N TYR A 70 -5.34 10.34 3.55
CA TYR A 70 -4.70 11.04 2.45
C TYR A 70 -3.77 12.12 2.99
N HIS A 71 -2.63 12.32 2.32
CA HIS A 71 -1.74 13.45 2.58
C HIS A 71 -2.41 14.77 2.19
N SER A 72 -2.34 15.77 3.06
CA SER A 72 -2.80 17.13 2.77
C SER A 72 -1.98 17.77 1.66
N GLU A 73 -2.51 18.83 1.04
CA GLU A 73 -1.72 19.64 0.09
C GLU A 73 -0.41 20.08 0.73
N GLN A 74 -0.46 20.60 1.95
CA GLN A 74 0.75 20.99 2.67
C GLN A 74 1.76 19.83 2.75
N ASN A 75 1.32 18.61 3.08
CA ASN A 75 2.18 17.42 3.15
C ASN A 75 2.81 17.03 1.79
N MET A 76 2.14 17.35 0.70
CA MET A 76 2.62 17.09 -0.67
C MET A 76 3.50 18.23 -1.21
N TRP A 77 3.31 19.47 -0.75
CA TRP A 77 4.20 20.60 -1.10
C TRP A 77 5.65 20.34 -0.66
N TRP A 78 5.85 19.67 0.48
CA TRP A 78 7.18 19.24 0.96
C TRP A 78 7.94 18.35 -0.03
N LEU A 79 7.26 17.58 -0.89
CA LEU A 79 7.90 16.70 -1.88
C LEU A 79 8.70 17.50 -2.94
N TYR A 80 8.31 18.74 -3.21
CA TYR A 80 8.82 19.51 -4.34
C TYR A 80 9.62 20.76 -3.93
N HIS A 81 9.55 21.21 -2.67
CA HIS A 81 10.01 22.56 -2.30
C HIS A 81 10.80 22.70 -0.99
N GLU A 82 10.98 21.64 -0.19
CA GLU A 82 11.71 21.70 1.09
C GLU A 82 12.87 20.69 1.20
N ASP A 83 13.57 20.70 2.34
CA ASP A 83 14.66 19.77 2.65
C ASP A 83 14.18 18.31 2.50
N GLU A 84 14.76 17.63 1.52
CA GLU A 84 14.48 16.24 1.18
C GLU A 84 14.59 15.31 2.40
N ALA A 85 15.51 15.60 3.34
CA ALA A 85 15.70 14.79 4.55
C ALA A 85 14.51 14.90 5.50
N ALA A 86 13.95 16.10 5.67
CA ALA A 86 12.80 16.34 6.53
C ALA A 86 11.54 15.66 5.97
N TRP A 87 11.31 15.79 4.66
CA TRP A 87 10.19 15.13 3.99
C TRP A 87 10.31 13.59 4.07
N LYS A 88 11.49 13.04 3.76
CA LYS A 88 11.75 11.59 3.87
C LYS A 88 11.46 11.08 5.27
N THR A 89 11.93 11.79 6.29
CA THR A 89 11.71 11.45 7.70
C THR A 89 10.21 11.43 8.03
N HIS A 90 9.47 12.45 7.62
CA HIS A 90 8.03 12.53 7.86
C HIS A 90 7.27 11.36 7.21
N MET A 91 7.55 11.05 5.93
CA MET A 91 6.89 9.95 5.24
C MET A 91 7.30 8.57 5.79
N GLN A 92 8.58 8.38 6.12
CA GLN A 92 9.06 7.15 6.76
C GLN A 92 8.38 6.92 8.10
N ASN A 93 8.18 7.97 8.90
CA ASN A 93 7.43 7.88 10.14
C ASN A 93 5.99 7.43 9.90
N GLY A 94 5.33 7.89 8.84
CA GLY A 94 3.99 7.41 8.46
C GLY A 94 3.96 5.92 8.11
N VAL A 95 5.01 5.40 7.45
CA VAL A 95 5.12 3.96 7.15
C VAL A 95 5.39 3.15 8.41
N LEU A 96 6.26 3.63 9.29
CA LEU A 96 6.67 2.92 10.51
C LEU A 96 5.57 2.92 11.59
N ASN A 97 4.68 3.92 11.59
CA ASN A 97 3.65 4.09 12.60
C ASN A 97 2.24 3.86 12.02
N SER A 98 1.92 2.60 11.71
CA SER A 98 0.63 2.22 11.10
C SER A 98 -0.53 2.24 12.11
N GLU A 99 -1.49 3.13 11.88
CA GLU A 99 -2.79 3.14 12.57
C GLU A 99 -3.59 1.86 12.31
N VAL A 100 -3.54 1.31 11.09
CA VAL A 100 -4.18 0.03 10.77
C VAL A 100 -3.67 -1.09 11.67
N LEU A 101 -2.35 -1.23 11.80
CA LEU A 101 -1.76 -2.24 12.69
C LEU A 101 -2.12 -1.97 14.15
N ARG A 102 -2.17 -0.71 14.58
CA ARG A 102 -2.59 -0.35 15.94
C ARG A 102 -4.03 -0.81 16.23
N VAL A 103 -4.97 -0.55 15.31
CA VAL A 103 -6.37 -0.95 15.44
C VAL A 103 -6.51 -2.47 15.43
N LEU A 104 -5.84 -3.17 14.52
CA LEU A 104 -5.89 -4.63 14.45
C LEU A 104 -5.36 -5.28 15.74
N LYS A 105 -4.27 -4.76 16.31
CA LYS A 105 -3.72 -5.24 17.60
C LYS A 105 -4.56 -4.90 18.84
N GLN A 106 -5.51 -3.97 18.73
CA GLN A 106 -6.42 -3.63 19.83
C GLN A 106 -7.72 -4.44 19.78
N ARG A 107 -8.07 -4.94 18.59
CA ARG A 107 -9.33 -5.66 18.33
C ARG A 107 -9.16 -7.17 18.19
N GLY A 108 -7.93 -7.62 17.94
CA GLY A 108 -7.50 -8.95 18.34
C GLY A 108 -7.32 -8.95 19.84
#